data_AF-A0A372KCT2-F1
#
_entry.id   AF-A0A372KCT2-F1
#
_cell.length_a   1.000
_cell.length_b   1.000
_cell.length_c   1.000
_cell.angle_alpha   90.00
_cell.angle_beta   90.00
_cell.angle_gamma   90.00
#
_symmetry.space_group_name_H-M   'P 1'
#
loop_
_entity.id
_entity.type
_entity.pdbx_description
1 polymer ?
#
loop_
_entity_poly.entity_id
_entity_poly.type
_entity_poly.pdbx_seq_one_letter_code
_entity_poly.pdbx_strand_id
1 'polypeptide(L)' 'MDKQKARAILESASEAAEAIVTAQLGRFDITDPECGAAYDRVLFPLLAENARDMTIADFLDLLG' A
#
# COMPACT_ATOMS: atom_id res chain seq x y z
N MET A 1 -2.70 15.12 -7.73
CA MET A 1 -3.26 15.16 -6.35
C MET A 1 -2.28 15.93 -5.46
N ASP A 2 -2.67 16.50 -4.31
CA ASP A 2 -1.66 17.10 -3.40
C ASP A 2 -0.80 16.00 -2.76
N LYS A 3 0.53 16.21 -2.68
CA LYS A 3 1.49 15.26 -2.12
C LYS A 3 1.13 14.80 -0.69
N GLN A 4 0.64 15.69 0.16
CA GLN A 4 0.24 15.31 1.53
C GLN A 4 -0.93 14.33 1.52
N LYS A 5 -1.91 14.56 0.63
CA LYS A 5 -3.06 13.67 0.48
C LYS A 5 -2.65 12.32 -0.11
N ALA A 6 -1.80 12.33 -1.12
CA ALA A 6 -1.25 11.12 -1.72
C ALA A 6 -0.50 10.27 -0.69
N ARG A 7 0.30 10.91 0.16
CA ARG A 7 1.05 10.25 1.24
C ARG A 7 0.13 9.64 2.29
N ALA A 8 -0.88 10.37 2.74
CA ALA A 8 -1.84 9.86 3.71
C ALA A 8 -2.62 8.64 3.18
N ILE A 9 -2.97 8.63 1.89
CA ILE A 9 -3.61 7.47 1.26
C ILE A 9 -2.66 6.28 1.21
N LEU A 10 -1.40 6.49 0.84
CA LEU A 10 -0.40 5.42 0.78
C LEU A 10 -0.12 4.82 2.18
N GLU A 11 0.08 5.67 3.19
CA GLU A 11 0.31 5.24 4.58
C GLU A 11 -0.89 4.45 5.10
N SER A 12 -2.12 4.96 4.91
CA SER A 12 -3.33 4.26 5.32
C SER A 12 -3.54 2.92 4.59
N ALA A 13 -3.28 2.87 3.28
CA ALA A 13 -3.38 1.64 2.50
C ALA A 13 -2.31 0.61 2.92
N SER A 14 -1.11 1.08 3.25
CA SER A 14 -0.03 0.24 3.77
C SER A 14 -0.37 -0.38 5.12
N GLU A 15 -0.88 0.42 6.07
CA GLU A 15 -1.31 -0.08 7.39
C GLU A 15 -2.42 -1.11 7.26
N ALA A 16 -3.39 -0.86 6.38
CA ALA A 16 -4.48 -1.81 6.11
C ALA A 16 -3.96 -3.12 5.50
N ALA A 17 -3.03 -3.03 4.53
CA ALA A 17 -2.43 -4.20 3.90
C ALA A 17 -1.64 -5.04 4.92
N GLU A 18 -0.83 -4.42 5.77
CA GLU A 18 -0.11 -5.09 6.85
C GLU A 18 -1.04 -5.80 7.84
N ALA A 19 -2.11 -5.13 8.28
CA ALA A 19 -3.08 -5.71 9.20
C ALA A 19 -3.80 -6.93 8.59
N ILE A 20 -4.18 -6.84 7.31
CA ILE A 20 -4.83 -7.93 6.58
C ILE A 20 -3.88 -9.13 6.41
N VAL A 21 -2.63 -8.89 6.02
CA VAL A 21 -1.62 -9.96 5.89
C VAL A 21 -1.34 -10.61 7.23
N THR A 22 -1.21 -9.81 8.30
CA THR A 22 -1.04 -10.32 9.67
C THR A 22 -2.22 -11.19 10.08
N ALA A 23 -3.45 -10.80 9.74
CA ALA A 23 -4.64 -11.62 10.02
C ALA A 23 -4.67 -12.92 9.21
N GLN A 24 -4.16 -12.94 7.99
CA GLN A 24 -4.13 -14.11 7.11
C GLN A 24 -3.03 -15.10 7.47
N LEU A 25 -1.82 -14.61 7.79
CA LEU A 25 -0.62 -15.43 7.98
C LEU A 25 -0.19 -15.53 9.46
N GLY A 26 -0.84 -14.79 10.35
CA GLY A 26 -0.46 -14.69 11.76
C GLY A 26 0.78 -13.84 12.04
N ARG A 27 1.40 -13.27 11.00
CA ARG A 27 2.58 -12.40 11.06
C ARG A 27 2.66 -11.50 9.83
N PHE A 28 3.45 -10.45 9.93
CA PHE A 28 3.90 -9.65 8.79
C PHE A 28 5.41 -9.50 8.84
N ASP A 29 6.07 -9.82 7.72
CA ASP A 29 7.50 -9.66 7.52
C ASP A 29 7.74 -9.23 6.07
N ILE A 30 8.11 -7.97 5.86
CA ILE A 30 8.34 -7.42 4.52
C ILE A 30 9.50 -8.10 3.78
N THR A 31 10.39 -8.78 4.49
CA THR A 31 11.54 -9.50 3.91
C THR A 31 11.18 -10.93 3.50
N ASP A 32 10.03 -11.43 3.96
CA ASP A 32 9.51 -12.73 3.60
C ASP A 32 8.74 -12.65 2.26
N PRO A 33 9.15 -13.41 1.23
CA PRO A 33 8.51 -13.35 -0.09
C PRO A 33 7.01 -13.69 -0.09
N GLU A 34 6.55 -14.55 0.81
CA GLU A 34 5.14 -14.92 0.94
C GLU A 34 4.33 -13.76 1.53
N CYS A 35 4.85 -13.12 2.58
CA CYS A 35 4.24 -11.94 3.17
C CYS A 35 4.25 -10.77 2.19
N GLY A 36 5.34 -10.54 1.47
CA GLY A 36 5.44 -9.51 0.43
C GLY A 36 4.42 -9.72 -0.69
N ALA A 37 4.28 -10.95 -1.20
CA ALA A 37 3.28 -11.25 -2.23
C ALA A 37 1.84 -11.10 -1.72
N ALA A 38 1.56 -11.45 -0.45
CA ALA A 38 0.26 -11.24 0.16
C ALA A 38 -0.03 -9.74 0.37
N TYR A 39 0.97 -8.97 0.78
CA TYR A 39 0.90 -7.53 0.98
C TYR A 39 0.61 -6.80 -0.33
N ASP A 40 1.35 -7.08 -1.40
CA ASP A 40 1.14 -6.47 -2.72
C ASP A 40 -0.28 -6.74 -3.24
N ARG A 41 -0.78 -7.98 -3.06
CA ARG A 41 -2.14 -8.35 -3.46
C ARG A 41 -3.23 -7.56 -2.75
N VAL A 42 -2.96 -7.04 -1.55
CA VAL A 42 -3.92 -6.23 -0.78
C VAL A 42 -3.71 -4.75 -1.04
N LEU A 43 -2.45 -4.29 -1.06
CA LEU A 43 -2.08 -2.90 -1.22
C LEU A 43 -2.53 -2.36 -2.60
N PHE A 44 -2.24 -3.06 -3.69
CA PHE A 44 -2.54 -2.53 -5.03
C PHE A 44 -4.02 -2.30 -5.28
N PRO A 45 -4.94 -3.20 -4.90
CA PRO A 45 -6.38 -2.90 -4.94
C PRO A 45 -6.79 -1.70 -4.09
N LEU A 46 -6.28 -1.59 -2.85
CA LEU A 46 -6.59 -0.46 -1.97
C LEU A 46 -6.13 0.88 -2.56
N LEU A 47 -4.96 0.90 -3.21
CA LEU A 47 -4.47 2.07 -3.94
C LEU A 47 -5.30 2.33 -5.19
N ALA A 48 -5.72 1.31 -5.94
CA ALA A 48 -6.56 1.49 -7.12
C ALA A 48 -7.94 2.09 -6.79
N GLU A 49 -8.48 1.76 -5.61
CA GLU A 49 -9.75 2.29 -5.11
C GLU A 49 -9.62 3.71 -4.57
N ASN A 50 -8.60 3.97 -3.73
CA ASN A 50 -8.48 5.24 -2.99
C ASN A 50 -7.61 6.28 -3.69
N ALA A 51 -6.76 5.86 -4.62
CA ALA A 51 -5.81 6.68 -5.36
C ALA A 51 -6.08 6.63 -6.88
N ARG A 52 -7.32 6.41 -7.30
CA ARG A 52 -7.70 6.28 -8.72
C ARG A 52 -7.33 7.50 -9.59
N ASP A 53 -7.30 8.68 -8.97
CA ASP A 53 -6.89 9.94 -9.59
C ASP A 53 -5.39 10.25 -9.42
N MET A 54 -4.64 9.34 -8.78
CA MET A 54 -3.21 9.47 -8.57
C MET A 54 -2.47 9.01 -9.82
N THR A 55 -1.73 9.93 -10.42
CA THR A 55 -0.92 9.60 -11.59
C THR A 55 0.33 8.82 -11.16
N ILE A 56 0.94 8.08 -12.11
CA ILE A 56 2.26 7.45 -11.87
C ILE A 56 3.29 8.51 -11.46
N ALA A 57 3.20 9.74 -11.99
CA ALA A 57 4.06 10.84 -11.58
C ALA A 57 3.85 11.22 -10.10
N ASP A 58 2.60 11.35 -9.63
CA ASP A 58 2.30 11.60 -8.21
C ASP A 58 2.84 10.47 -7.30
N PHE A 59 2.82 9.21 -7.77
CA PHE A 59 3.37 8.06 -7.05
C PHE A 59 4.89 8.08 -6.99
N LEU A 60 5.57 8.35 -8.10
CA LEU A 60 7.02 8.47 -8.14
C LEU A 60 7.51 9.66 -7.31
N ASP A 61 6.76 10.76 -7.28
CA ASP A 61 7.03 11.93 -6.44
C ASP A 61 6.87 11.68 -4.94
N LEU A 62 6.21 10.59 -4.54
CA LEU A 62 6.13 10.13 -3.15
C LEU A 62 7.27 9.20 -2.76
N LEU A 63 7.88 8.52 -3.74
CA LEU A 63 9.04 7.65 -3.56
C LEU A 63 10.36 8.45 -3.51
N GLY A 64 10.31 9.76 -3.76
CA GLY A 64 11.45 10.71 -3.71
C GLY A 64 11.36 11.70 -2.56
#